data_AF-A0A4V1UHF2-F1
#
_entry.id   AF-A0A4V1UHF2-F1
#
_cell.length_a   1.000
_cell.length_b   1.000
_cell.length_c   1.000
_cell.angle_alpha   90.00
_cell.angle_beta   90.00
_cell.angle_gamma   90.00
#
_symmetry.space_group_name_H-M   'P 1'
#
loop_
_entity.id
_entity.type
_entity.pdbx_description
1 polymer ?
#
loop_
_entity_poly.entity_id
_entity_poly.type
_entity_poly.pdbx_seq_one_letter_code
_entity_poly.pdbx_strand_id
1 'polypeptide(L)'
;MNAPLPEHIRKALETVTLDDKYSLDYGRAFMSGVQALVKLPMLQRLRDAQQGKNTAGFISGYRGSPLGGYDQALWKASKFLKAQ
;
A
#
# COMPACT_ATOMS: atom_id res chain seq x y z
N MET A 1 5.75 23.14 -26.03
CA MET A 1 7.16 22.83 -25.68
C MET A 1 7.15 21.81 -24.56
N ASN A 2 7.48 20.56 -24.83
CA ASN A 2 7.80 19.58 -23.78
C ASN A 2 9.29 19.34 -23.85
N ALA A 3 10.06 19.97 -22.96
CA ALA A 3 11.46 19.62 -22.80
C ALA A 3 11.55 18.12 -22.45
N PRO A 4 12.51 17.37 -23.00
CA PRO A 4 12.69 15.97 -22.65
C PRO A 4 12.91 15.86 -21.14
N LEU A 5 12.16 14.95 -20.51
CA LEU A 5 12.32 14.67 -19.09
C LEU A 5 13.77 14.22 -18.82
N PRO A 6 14.39 14.67 -17.72
CA PRO A 6 15.66 14.13 -17.27
C PRO A 6 15.62 12.60 -17.19
N GLU A 7 16.70 11.93 -17.60
CA GLU A 7 16.77 10.48 -17.74
C GLU A 7 16.37 9.72 -16.47
N HIS A 8 16.73 10.25 -15.30
CA HIS A 8 16.38 9.66 -14.01
C HIS A 8 14.86 9.68 -13.75
N ILE A 9 14.14 10.71 -14.22
CA ILE A 9 12.68 10.78 -14.11
C ILE A 9 12.03 9.79 -15.07
N ARG A 10 12.56 9.68 -16.29
CA ARG A 10 12.05 8.74 -17.29
C ARG A 10 12.16 7.29 -16.81
N LYS A 11 13.33 6.88 -16.31
CA LYS A 11 13.53 5.55 -15.73
C LYS A 11 12.62 5.29 -14.54
N ALA A 12 12.45 6.28 -13.65
CA ALA A 12 11.54 6.14 -12.51
C ALA A 12 10.09 5.87 -12.99
N LEU A 13 9.61 6.59 -14.01
CA LEU A 13 8.28 6.40 -14.59
C LEU A 13 8.12 5.05 -15.31
N GLU A 14 9.18 4.54 -15.94
CA GLU A 14 9.17 3.21 -16.58
C GLU A 14 9.06 2.08 -15.55
N THR A 15 9.59 2.28 -14.34
CA THR A 15 9.57 1.26 -13.28
C THR A 15 8.38 1.38 -12.32
N VAL A 16 7.70 2.52 -12.27
CA VAL A 16 6.62 2.77 -11.30
C VAL A 16 5.39 1.92 -11.66
N THR A 17 4.80 1.29 -10.65
CA THR A 17 3.58 0.50 -10.82
C THR A 17 2.47 1.00 -9.92
N LEU A 18 1.22 0.73 -10.30
CA LEU A 18 0.09 1.03 -9.41
C LEU A 18 0.15 0.22 -8.11
N ASP A 19 0.83 -0.92 -8.10
CA ASP A 19 0.91 -1.79 -6.94
C ASP A 19 1.95 -1.33 -5.91
N ASP A 20 2.83 -0.40 -6.28
CA ASP A 20 3.86 0.19 -5.40
C ASP A 20 3.26 0.75 -4.11
N LYS A 21 2.00 1.22 -4.18
CA LYS A 21 1.27 1.65 -2.99
C LYS A 21 1.19 0.59 -1.90
N TYR A 22 1.29 -0.69 -2.23
CA TYR A 22 1.29 -1.82 -1.29
C TYR A 22 2.62 -2.57 -1.26
N SER A 23 3.29 -2.77 -2.39
CA SER A 23 4.52 -3.59 -2.51
C SER A 23 5.82 -2.87 -2.16
N LEU A 24 5.85 -1.54 -2.24
CA LEU A 24 7.08 -0.78 -2.06
C LEU A 24 7.41 -0.62 -0.57
N ASP A 25 8.55 -1.16 -0.13
CA ASP A 25 8.99 -1.12 1.26
C ASP A 25 9.58 0.23 1.67
N TYR A 26 10.25 0.92 0.74
CA TYR A 26 10.96 2.18 0.99
C TYR A 26 10.80 3.13 -0.18
N GLY A 27 10.71 4.43 0.12
CA GLY A 27 10.58 5.48 -0.90
C GLY A 27 9.21 6.14 -0.86
N ARG A 28 8.77 6.67 -2.00
CA ARG A 28 7.49 7.38 -2.13
C ARG A 28 6.56 6.58 -3.03
N ALA A 29 5.33 6.39 -2.59
CA ALA A 29 4.26 5.79 -3.38
C ALA A 29 3.04 6.71 -3.38
N PHE A 30 2.41 6.86 -4.54
CA PHE A 30 1.16 7.62 -4.66
C PHE A 30 -0.02 6.76 -4.21
N MET A 31 -0.81 7.28 -3.27
CA MET A 31 -1.99 6.57 -2.76
C MET A 31 -3.02 7.54 -2.18
N SER A 32 -4.28 7.13 -2.14
CA SER A 32 -5.35 7.83 -1.41
C SER A 32 -5.28 7.54 0.09
N GLY A 33 -5.98 8.33 0.90
CA GLY A 33 -6.09 8.08 2.35
C GLY A 33 -6.65 6.69 2.69
N VAL A 34 -7.64 6.21 1.93
CA VAL A 34 -8.20 4.86 2.09
C VAL A 34 -7.15 3.79 1.80
N GLN A 35 -6.34 3.96 0.75
CA GLN A 35 -5.26 3.02 0.43
C GLN A 35 -4.15 3.05 1.50
N ALA A 36 -3.87 4.21 2.09
CA ALA A 36 -2.95 4.33 3.22
C ALA A 36 -3.44 3.55 4.44
N LEU A 37 -4.74 3.61 4.75
CA LEU A 37 -5.34 2.79 5.81
C LEU A 37 -5.21 1.28 5.52
N VAL A 38 -5.36 0.87 4.26
CA VAL A 38 -5.15 -0.54 3.85
C VAL A 38 -3.70 -0.98 4.03
N LYS A 39 -2.71 -0.10 3.78
CA LYS A 39 -1.27 -0.39 3.96
C LYS A 39 -0.84 -0.44 5.42
N LEU A 40 -1.49 0.32 6.30
CA LEU A 40 -1.13 0.42 7.72
C LEU A 40 -0.91 -0.94 8.42
N PRO A 41 -1.79 -1.94 8.33
CA PRO A 41 -1.56 -3.25 8.95
C PRO A 41 -0.33 -3.99 8.39
N MET A 42 -0.01 -3.82 7.10
CA MET A 42 1.20 -4.40 6.49
C MET A 42 2.46 -3.78 7.09
N LEU A 43 2.47 -2.44 7.23
CA LEU A 43 3.59 -1.73 7.84
C LEU A 43 3.78 -2.07 9.32
N GLN A 44 2.68 -2.28 10.05
CA GLN A 44 2.73 -2.73 11.43
C GLN A 44 3.36 -4.12 11.53
N ARG A 45 2.94 -5.07 10.69
CA ARG A 45 3.53 -6.41 10.62
C ARG A 45 5.01 -6.40 10.25
N LEU A 46 5.40 -5.57 9.28
CA LEU A 46 6.80 -5.38 8.88
C LEU A 46 7.65 -4.86 10.06
N ARG A 47 7.15 -3.85 10.78
CA ARG A 47 7.82 -3.31 11.98
C ARG A 47 7.96 -4.37 13.06
N ASP A 48 6.92 -5.14 13.31
CA ASP A 48 6.94 -6.21 14.32
C ASP A 48 7.94 -7.31 13.94
N ALA A 49 8.02 -7.68 12.65
CA ALA A 49 8.98 -8.63 12.12
C ALA A 49 10.43 -8.19 12.37
N GLN A 50 10.72 -6.90 12.15
CA GLN A 50 12.04 -6.31 12.41
C GLN A 50 12.42 -6.35 13.90
N GLN A 51 11.44 -6.44 14.79
CA GLN A 51 11.63 -6.62 16.23
C GLN A 51 11.63 -8.11 16.64
N GLY A 52 11.60 -9.05 15.69
CA GLY A 52 11.57 -10.48 15.96
C GLY A 52 10.21 -11.01 16.44
N LYS A 53 9.12 -10.26 16.25
CA LYS A 53 7.77 -10.68 16.65
C LYS A 53 7.04 -11.34 15.47
N ASN A 54 6.28 -12.40 15.77
CA ASN A 54 5.39 -13.06 14.82
C ASN A 54 3.93 -12.59 15.04
N THR A 55 3.58 -11.42 14.51
CA THR A 55 2.25 -10.83 14.66
C THR A 55 1.37 -11.04 13.42
N ALA A 56 0.09 -10.72 13.52
CA ALA A 56 -0.81 -10.67 12.38
C ALA A 56 -1.76 -9.48 12.51
N GLY A 57 -2.23 -8.96 11.38
CA GLY A 57 -3.27 -7.93 11.36
C GLY A 57 -4.66 -8.54 11.47
N PHE A 58 -5.44 -8.12 12.46
CA PHE A 58 -6.87 -8.45 12.56
C PHE A 58 -7.71 -7.21 12.30
N ILE A 59 -8.62 -7.29 11.33
CA ILE A 59 -9.50 -6.18 10.96
C ILE A 59 -10.94 -6.62 11.21
N SER A 60 -11.65 -5.85 12.04
CA SER A 60 -13.07 -6.01 12.32
C SER A 60 -13.79 -4.68 12.19
N GLY A 61 -15.11 -4.72 11.94
CA GLY A 61 -15.93 -3.53 11.81
C GLY A 61 -17.25 -3.79 11.11
N TYR A 62 -18.15 -2.80 11.15
CA TYR A 62 -19.43 -2.86 10.46
C TYR A 62 -19.32 -2.24 9.06
N ARG A 63 -19.79 -2.97 8.05
CA ARG A 63 -19.78 -2.51 6.65
C ARG A 63 -20.94 -1.55 6.42
N GLY A 64 -20.70 -0.45 5.72
CA GLY A 64 -21.74 0.54 5.39
C GLY A 64 -21.14 1.90 5.12
N SER A 65 -21.95 2.88 4.70
CA SER A 65 -21.47 4.26 4.57
C SER A 65 -21.05 4.81 5.94
N PRO A 66 -19.88 5.44 6.10
CA PRO A 66 -18.91 5.86 5.06
C PRO A 66 -17.77 4.86 4.77
N LEU A 67 -17.71 3.71 5.45
CA LEU A 67 -16.62 2.74 5.39
C LEU A 67 -16.73 1.69 4.27
N GLY A 68 -17.82 1.68 3.51
CA GLY A 68 -18.03 0.72 2.41
C GLY A 68 -16.90 0.76 1.37
N GLY A 69 -16.37 1.96 1.08
CA GLY A 69 -15.22 2.11 0.19
C GLY A 69 -13.92 1.54 0.75
N TYR A 70 -13.73 1.60 2.07
CA TYR A 70 -12.57 1.03 2.75
C TYR A 70 -12.61 -0.51 2.73
N ASP A 71 -13.76 -1.09 3.04
CA ASP A 71 -13.96 -2.54 2.95
C ASP A 71 -13.68 -3.07 1.54
N GLN A 72 -14.20 -2.41 0.49
CA GLN A 72 -13.89 -2.78 -0.90
C GLN A 72 -12.39 -2.67 -1.22
N ALA A 73 -11.71 -1.67 -0.67
CA ALA A 73 -10.27 -1.49 -0.87
C ALA A 73 -9.46 -2.61 -0.19
N LEU A 74 -9.85 -3.06 1.02
CA LEU A 74 -9.26 -4.20 1.69
C LEU A 74 -9.40 -5.48 0.84
N TRP A 75 -10.59 -5.73 0.31
CA TRP A 75 -10.83 -6.89 -0.57
C TRP A 75 -9.98 -6.86 -1.83
N LYS A 76 -9.90 -5.72 -2.51
CA LYS A 76 -9.05 -5.55 -3.70
C LYS A 76 -7.56 -5.75 -3.39
N ALA A 77 -7.12 -5.38 -2.19
CA ALA A 77 -5.75 -5.55 -1.74
C ALA A 77 -5.45 -6.91 -1.10
N SER A 78 -6.41 -7.86 -1.09
CA SER A 78 -6.30 -9.13 -0.36
C SER A 78 -5.02 -9.92 -0.67
N LYS A 79 -4.56 -9.89 -1.93
CA LYS A 79 -3.29 -10.53 -2.35
C LYS A 79 -2.09 -10.03 -1.53
N PHE A 80 -2.00 -8.71 -1.33
CA PHE A 80 -0.90 -8.10 -0.58
C PHE A 80 -1.04 -8.32 0.92
N LEU A 81 -2.27 -8.25 1.44
CA LEU A 81 -2.56 -8.49 2.87
C LEU A 81 -2.24 -9.91 3.30
N LYS A 82 -2.53 -10.91 2.44
CA LYS A 82 -2.26 -12.33 2.72
C LYS A 82 -0.81 -12.75 2.50
N ALA A 83 0.00 -11.93 1.84
CA ALA A 83 1.40 -12.20 1.60
C ALA A 83 2.32 -11.81 2.78
N GLN A 84 1.76 -11.20 3.82
CA GLN A 84 2.46 -10.76 5.04
C GLN A 84 2.62 -11.88 6.08
#